data_AF-A0A7S3MGR9-F1
#
_entry.id   AF-A0A7S3MGR9-F1
#
_cell.length_a   1.000
_cell.length_b   1.000
_cell.length_c   1.000
_cell.angle_alpha   90.00
_cell.angle_beta   90.00
_cell.angle_gamma   90.00
#
_symmetry.space_group_name_H-M   'P 1'
#
loop_
_entity.id
_entity.type
_entity.pdbx_description
1 polymer ?
#
loop_
_entity_poly.entity_id
_entity_poly.type
_entity_poly.pdbx_seq_one_letter_code
_entity_poly.pdbx_strand_id
1 'polypeptide(L)'
;DRIPMTPNVKIMFEVETLVNASPATVSRAGIIYVSETDLDWSPYVEGWVKRQSSSLQGLLRGLFTKYMGASNPVDPGHCIDWMNRNVSVVMACSRVGLLAGLCDLFKGLTEGKGAIDISIDTERRVERILLYCLCWSVGGLLEQEMRIKFDGYLRTLDKSGNM
;
A
#
# COMPACT_ATOMS: atom_id res chain seq x y z
N ASP A 1 -28.22 -30.63 -22.96
CA ASP A 1 -28.39 -29.29 -23.55
C ASP A 1 -27.06 -28.62 -23.90
N ARG A 2 -27.05 -27.85 -24.98
CA ARG A 2 -25.95 -26.96 -25.39
C ARG A 2 -26.48 -25.53 -25.39
N ILE A 3 -25.89 -24.65 -24.58
CA ILE A 3 -26.28 -23.24 -24.49
C ILE A 3 -25.25 -22.41 -25.27
N PRO A 4 -25.61 -21.83 -26.42
CA PRO A 4 -24.68 -21.00 -27.20
C PRO A 4 -24.49 -19.61 -26.56
N MET A 5 -23.29 -19.04 -26.70
CA MET A 5 -23.01 -17.65 -26.31
C MET A 5 -23.57 -16.69 -27.36
N THR A 6 -24.39 -15.73 -26.94
CA THR A 6 -24.90 -14.68 -27.83
C THR A 6 -23.85 -13.58 -28.04
N PRO A 7 -23.90 -12.82 -29.15
CA PRO A 7 -22.91 -11.77 -29.45
C PRO A 7 -22.83 -10.64 -28.39
N ASN A 8 -23.86 -10.51 -27.57
CA ASN A 8 -23.97 -9.48 -26.54
C ASN A 8 -23.33 -9.90 -25.20
N VAL A 9 -22.80 -11.12 -25.10
CA VAL A 9 -22.17 -11.64 -23.88
C VAL A 9 -20.66 -11.59 -24.04
N LYS A 10 -19.98 -11.02 -23.05
CA LYS A 10 -18.52 -11.07 -22.91
C LYS A 10 -18.17 -11.82 -21.63
N ILE A 11 -17.14 -12.66 -21.70
CA ILE A 11 -16.56 -13.35 -20.55
C ILE A 11 -15.20 -12.72 -20.29
N MET A 12 -14.95 -12.32 -19.05
CA MET A 12 -13.70 -11.74 -18.61
C MET A 12 -13.20 -12.52 -17.39
N PHE A 13 -11.90 -12.77 -17.35
CA PHE A 13 -11.22 -13.41 -16.25
C PHE A 13 -10.13 -12.47 -15.74
N GLU A 14 -10.02 -12.34 -14.42
CA GLU A 14 -8.91 -11.68 -13.76
C GLU A 14 -8.06 -12.78 -13.13
N VAL A 15 -6.84 -12.95 -13.63
CA VAL A 15 -5.92 -14.01 -13.21
C VAL A 15 -4.56 -13.39 -12.94
N GLU A 16 -3.89 -13.86 -11.90
CA GLU A 16 -2.54 -13.39 -11.54
C GLU A 16 -1.48 -13.89 -12.53
N THR A 17 -1.61 -15.13 -12.99
CA THR A 17 -0.62 -15.77 -13.86
C THR A 17 -1.22 -16.79 -14.82
N LEU A 18 -0.58 -16.94 -15.99
CA LEU A 18 -0.95 -17.89 -17.04
C LEU A 18 0.02 -19.09 -17.14
N VAL A 19 0.90 -19.29 -16.16
CA VAL A 19 1.96 -20.32 -16.21
C VAL A 19 1.45 -21.75 -16.42
N ASN A 20 0.22 -22.04 -16.02
CA ASN A 20 -0.40 -23.36 -16.14
C ASN A 20 -1.34 -23.49 -17.36
N ALA A 21 -1.46 -22.44 -18.18
CA ALA A 21 -2.35 -22.45 -19.34
C ALA A 21 -1.59 -22.91 -20.60
N SER A 22 -2.19 -23.80 -21.39
CA SER A 22 -1.60 -24.20 -22.66
C SER A 22 -1.70 -23.04 -23.68
N PRO A 23 -0.70 -22.87 -24.59
CA PRO A 23 -0.78 -21.87 -25.66
C PRO A 23 -2.05 -21.98 -26.51
N ALA A 24 -2.57 -23.20 -26.69
CA ALA A 24 -3.81 -23.45 -27.43
C ALA A 24 -5.07 -22.97 -26.71
N THR A 25 -5.04 -22.89 -25.37
CA THR A 25 -6.15 -22.38 -24.55
C THR A 25 -6.19 -20.85 -24.59
N VAL A 26 -5.03 -20.20 -24.43
CA VAL A 26 -4.95 -18.74 -24.35
C VAL A 26 -5.03 -18.06 -25.71
N SER A 27 -4.71 -18.75 -26.82
CA SER A 27 -4.79 -18.19 -28.18
C SER A 27 -6.21 -17.82 -28.63
N ARG A 28 -7.23 -18.32 -27.95
CA ARG A 28 -8.65 -18.04 -28.24
C ARG A 28 -9.20 -16.85 -27.46
N ALA A 29 -8.42 -16.28 -26.53
CA ALA A 29 -8.80 -15.15 -25.71
C ALA A 29 -7.97 -13.91 -26.07
N GLY A 30 -8.56 -12.73 -25.96
CA GLY A 30 -7.80 -11.49 -25.95
C GLY A 30 -7.08 -11.36 -24.61
N ILE A 31 -5.75 -11.23 -24.63
CA ILE A 31 -4.94 -11.07 -23.41
C ILE A 31 -4.58 -9.60 -23.24
N ILE A 32 -4.93 -9.06 -22.06
CA ILE A 32 -4.57 -7.70 -21.64
C ILE A 32 -3.57 -7.85 -20.50
N TYR A 33 -2.34 -7.39 -20.72
CA TYR A 33 -1.32 -7.33 -19.66
C TYR A 33 -1.42 -5.99 -18.95
N VAL A 34 -1.49 -6.04 -17.62
CA VAL A 34 -1.48 -4.86 -16.74
C VAL A 34 -0.19 -4.90 -15.94
N SER A 35 0.62 -3.85 -16.03
CA SER A 35 1.87 -3.78 -15.27
C SER A 35 1.59 -3.43 -13.81
N GLU A 36 2.34 -4.01 -12.87
CA GLU A 36 2.28 -3.65 -11.45
C GLU A 36 2.63 -2.17 -11.21
N THR A 37 3.41 -1.56 -12.11
CA THR A 37 3.79 -0.15 -12.06
C THR A 37 2.64 0.80 -12.37
N ASP A 38 1.62 0.33 -13.09
CA ASP A 38 0.49 1.15 -13.53
C ASP A 38 -0.55 1.32 -12.40
N LEU A 39 -0.63 0.33 -11.50
CA LEU A 39 -1.57 0.25 -10.37
C LEU A 39 -0.83 -0.06 -9.06
N ASP A 40 0.15 0.78 -8.73
CA ASP A 40 0.93 0.64 -7.49
C ASP A 40 0.16 1.16 -6.25
N TRP A 41 0.83 1.24 -5.11
CA TRP A 41 0.24 1.62 -3.82
C TRP A 41 -0.30 3.06 -3.75
N SER A 42 0.25 4.01 -4.51
CA SER A 42 -0.13 5.41 -4.44
C SER A 42 -1.59 5.72 -4.80
N PRO A 43 -2.15 5.24 -5.94
CA PRO A 43 -3.57 5.41 -6.23
C PRO A 43 -4.49 4.74 -5.20
N TYR A 44 -4.09 3.62 -4.62
CA TYR A 44 -4.83 2.99 -3.52
C TYR A 44 -4.90 3.91 -2.29
N VAL A 45 -3.74 4.42 -1.86
CA VAL A 45 -3.65 5.33 -0.71
C VAL A 45 -4.42 6.62 -0.96
N GLU A 46 -4.31 7.22 -2.15
CA GLU A 46 -5.08 8.42 -2.49
C GLU A 46 -6.59 8.15 -2.45
N GLY A 47 -7.04 6.98 -2.92
CA GLY A 47 -8.43 6.55 -2.79
C GLY A 47 -8.87 6.42 -1.32
N TRP A 48 -7.99 5.92 -0.44
CA TRP A 48 -8.25 5.85 1.00
C TRP A 48 -8.28 7.25 1.65
N VAL A 49 -7.33 8.14 1.31
CA VAL A 49 -7.27 9.51 1.83
C VAL A 49 -8.53 10.30 1.45
N LYS A 50 -9.03 10.14 0.22
CA LYS A 50 -10.28 10.80 -0.23
C LYS A 50 -11.51 10.42 0.60
N ARG A 51 -11.51 9.27 1.28
CA ARG A 51 -12.59 8.84 2.17
C ARG A 51 -12.48 9.41 3.58
N GLN A 52 -11.34 10.02 3.93
CA GLN A 52 -11.12 10.65 5.24
C GLN A 52 -11.77 12.03 5.31
N SER A 53 -11.91 12.57 6.52
CA SER A 53 -12.42 13.92 6.73
C SER A 53 -11.58 14.95 5.96
N SER A 54 -12.24 15.97 5.39
CA SER A 54 -11.57 17.00 4.58
C SER A 54 -10.43 17.69 5.32
N SER A 55 -10.54 17.84 6.65
CA SER A 55 -9.51 18.39 7.52
C SER A 55 -8.22 17.56 7.57
N LEU A 56 -8.31 16.23 7.42
CA LEU A 56 -7.16 15.33 7.51
C LEU A 56 -6.51 15.04 6.16
N GLN A 57 -7.21 15.24 5.04
CA GLN A 57 -6.68 14.80 3.74
C GLN A 57 -5.36 15.49 3.37
N GLY A 58 -5.25 16.80 3.60
CA GLY A 58 -4.03 17.55 3.31
C GLY A 58 -2.84 17.05 4.14
N LEU A 59 -3.08 16.84 5.44
CA LEU A 59 -2.08 16.31 6.37
C LEU A 59 -1.64 14.89 5.98
N LEU A 60 -2.58 13.98 5.74
CA LEU A 60 -2.27 12.60 5.37
C LEU A 60 -1.48 12.52 4.06
N ARG A 61 -1.84 13.31 3.03
CA ARG A 61 -1.05 13.39 1.79
C ARG A 61 0.38 13.85 2.06
N GLY A 62 0.55 14.88 2.90
CA GLY A 62 1.87 15.36 3.32
C GLY A 62 2.69 14.29 4.02
N LEU A 63 2.08 13.55 4.95
CA LEU A 63 2.75 12.48 5.69
C LEU A 63 3.11 11.28 4.79
N PHE A 64 2.22 10.83 3.92
CA PHE A 64 2.55 9.77 2.95
C PHE A 64 3.67 10.21 2.02
N THR A 65 3.64 11.45 1.53
CA THR A 65 4.72 11.99 0.69
C THR A 65 6.05 12.06 1.47
N LYS A 66 6.01 12.44 2.75
CA LYS A 66 7.20 12.52 3.63
C LYS A 66 7.82 11.16 3.91
N TYR A 67 7.00 10.15 4.19
CA TYR A 67 7.48 8.84 4.65
C TYR A 67 7.63 7.82 3.53
N MET A 68 6.72 7.79 2.56
CA MET A 68 6.74 6.84 1.45
C MET A 68 7.35 7.41 0.18
N GLY A 69 7.16 8.71 -0.07
CA GLY A 69 7.61 9.39 -1.29
C GLY A 69 6.54 9.47 -2.36
N ALA A 70 6.93 9.95 -3.54
CA ALA A 70 6.08 9.91 -4.73
C ALA A 70 6.28 8.57 -5.44
N SER A 71 5.22 7.77 -5.56
CA SER A 71 5.24 6.61 -6.45
C SER A 71 4.89 7.05 -7.87
N ASN A 72 5.71 6.62 -8.81
CA ASN A 72 5.48 6.72 -10.25
C ASN A 72 5.95 5.40 -10.91
N PRO A 73 5.68 5.18 -12.21
CA PRO A 73 6.03 3.90 -12.84
C PRO A 73 7.52 3.53 -12.80
N VAL A 74 8.41 4.50 -12.52
CA VAL A 74 9.87 4.31 -12.44
C VAL A 74 10.37 4.28 -10.99
N ASP A 75 9.70 4.97 -10.08
CA ASP A 75 10.08 5.11 -8.67
C ASP A 75 8.98 4.54 -7.76
N PRO A 76 9.25 3.46 -7.00
CA PRO A 76 8.27 2.89 -6.08
C PRO A 76 8.03 3.77 -4.82
N GLY A 77 8.74 4.89 -4.68
CA GLY A 77 8.77 5.72 -3.49
C GLY A 77 10.00 5.40 -2.63
N HIS A 78 10.61 6.44 -2.05
CA HIS A 78 11.90 6.33 -1.36
C HIS A 78 11.91 5.35 -0.18
N CYS A 79 10.78 5.12 0.50
CA CYS A 79 10.70 4.09 1.54
C CYS A 79 10.85 2.68 0.98
N ILE A 80 10.10 2.40 -0.09
CA ILE A 80 10.15 1.10 -0.75
C ILE A 80 11.50 0.88 -1.42
N ASP A 81 12.04 1.89 -2.11
CA ASP A 81 13.39 1.82 -2.70
C ASP A 81 14.47 1.60 -1.64
N TRP A 82 14.41 2.33 -0.51
CA TRP A 82 15.33 2.11 0.60
C TRP A 82 15.20 0.69 1.14
N MET A 83 13.99 0.18 1.34
CA MET A 83 13.79 -1.17 1.85
C MET A 83 14.39 -2.22 0.91
N ASN A 84 14.10 -2.13 -0.39
CA ASN A 84 14.60 -3.07 -1.40
C ASN A 84 16.13 -3.15 -1.44
N ARG A 85 16.84 -2.10 -1.00
CA ARG A 85 18.30 -2.03 -0.99
C ARG A 85 18.94 -2.37 0.35
N ASN A 86 18.22 -2.17 1.46
CA ASN A 86 18.83 -2.17 2.79
C ASN A 86 18.32 -3.26 3.73
N VAL A 87 17.17 -3.89 3.42
CA VAL A 87 16.58 -4.92 4.26
C VAL A 87 16.08 -6.11 3.44
N SER A 88 16.02 -7.27 4.09
CA SER A 88 15.39 -8.48 3.56
C SER A 88 14.07 -8.73 4.28
N VAL A 89 13.00 -8.90 3.51
CA VAL A 89 11.68 -9.29 4.03
C VAL A 89 11.58 -10.81 4.15
N VAL A 90 10.87 -11.30 5.18
CA VAL A 90 10.71 -12.75 5.44
C VAL A 90 9.82 -13.45 4.42
N MET A 91 8.93 -12.71 3.75
CA MET A 91 8.04 -13.21 2.73
C MET A 91 7.74 -12.13 1.69
N ALA A 92 7.43 -12.55 0.47
CA ALA A 92 6.97 -11.65 -0.57
C ALA A 92 5.54 -11.17 -0.25
N CYS A 93 5.33 -9.86 -0.30
CA CYS A 93 4.02 -9.23 -0.20
C CYS A 93 3.89 -8.13 -1.25
N SER A 94 2.69 -7.93 -1.77
CA SER A 94 2.44 -6.82 -2.68
C SER A 94 2.57 -5.49 -1.94
N ARG A 95 3.14 -4.47 -2.60
CA ARG A 95 3.26 -3.10 -2.07
C ARG A 95 1.89 -2.56 -1.66
N VAL A 96 0.89 -2.74 -2.52
CA VAL A 96 -0.51 -2.38 -2.24
C VAL A 96 -1.02 -3.07 -0.98
N GLY A 97 -0.71 -4.36 -0.78
CA GLY A 97 -1.10 -5.10 0.43
C GLY A 97 -0.49 -4.53 1.72
N LEU A 98 0.78 -4.11 1.67
CA LEU A 98 1.44 -3.46 2.82
C LEU A 98 0.76 -2.14 3.18
N LEU A 99 0.48 -1.30 2.18
CA LEU A 99 -0.17 -0.01 2.41
C LEU A 99 -1.65 -0.17 2.76
N ALA A 100 -2.33 -1.19 2.26
CA ALA A 100 -3.67 -1.56 2.70
C ALA A 100 -3.67 -1.93 4.19
N GLY A 101 -2.73 -2.78 4.63
CA GLY A 101 -2.58 -3.12 6.05
C GLY A 101 -2.27 -1.90 6.93
N LEU A 102 -1.47 -0.96 6.43
CA LEU A 102 -1.22 0.33 7.10
C LEU A 102 -2.52 1.12 7.27
N CYS A 103 -3.28 1.30 6.19
CA CYS A 103 -4.54 2.03 6.16
C CYS A 103 -5.62 1.38 7.05
N ASP A 104 -5.71 0.06 7.05
CA ASP A 104 -6.65 -0.71 7.87
C ASP A 104 -6.28 -0.63 9.35
N LEU A 105 -4.99 -0.72 9.69
CA LEU A 105 -4.52 -0.54 11.07
C LEU A 105 -4.77 0.89 11.55
N PHE A 106 -4.50 1.90 10.70
CA PHE A 106 -4.80 3.30 11.03
C PHE A 106 -6.28 3.47 11.35
N LYS A 107 -7.14 2.97 10.46
CA LYS A 107 -8.59 2.98 10.67
C LYS A 107 -8.99 2.28 11.97
N GLY A 108 -8.42 1.11 12.25
CA GLY A 108 -8.72 0.36 13.48
C GLY A 108 -8.31 1.08 14.76
N LEU A 109 -7.32 1.98 14.71
CA LEU A 109 -6.90 2.81 15.84
C LEU A 109 -7.72 4.08 16.00
N THR A 110 -8.23 4.64 14.89
CA THR A 110 -8.89 5.95 14.86
C THR A 110 -10.41 5.89 14.75
N GLU A 111 -10.97 4.72 14.46
CA GLU A 111 -12.42 4.49 14.36
C GLU A 111 -12.86 3.35 15.28
N GLY A 112 -14.04 3.50 15.89
CA GLY A 112 -14.65 2.47 16.73
C GLY A 112 -14.62 2.76 18.24
N LYS A 113 -15.00 1.76 19.04
CA LYS A 113 -15.09 1.89 20.50
C LYS A 113 -13.71 1.93 21.12
N GLY A 114 -13.39 3.00 21.84
CA GLY A 114 -12.07 3.22 22.42
C GLY A 114 -11.03 3.76 21.41
N ALA A 115 -11.49 4.22 20.26
CA ALA A 115 -10.63 4.82 19.25
C ALA A 115 -9.94 6.09 19.76
N ILE A 116 -8.77 6.35 19.20
CA ILE A 116 -8.06 7.59 19.37
C ILE A 116 -8.82 8.67 18.59
N ASP A 117 -9.43 9.60 19.31
CA ASP A 117 -10.09 10.75 18.68
C ASP A 117 -9.05 11.67 18.04
N ILE A 118 -9.02 11.66 16.71
CA ILE A 118 -8.15 12.48 15.87
C ILE A 118 -8.82 13.76 15.37
N SER A 119 -10.06 14.05 15.78
CA SER A 119 -10.82 15.21 15.27
C SER A 119 -10.28 16.56 15.76
N ILE A 120 -9.56 16.56 16.89
CA ILE A 120 -8.96 17.75 17.53
C ILE A 120 -7.43 17.62 17.58
N ASP A 121 -6.87 16.60 16.95
CA ASP A 121 -5.47 16.25 17.13
C ASP A 121 -4.49 17.11 16.34
N THR A 122 -3.40 17.48 17.00
CA THR A 122 -2.26 18.13 16.37
C THR A 122 -1.65 17.18 15.33
N GLU A 123 -1.16 17.73 14.22
CA GLU A 123 -0.37 17.04 13.18
C GLU A 123 0.60 15.98 13.76
N ARG A 124 1.26 16.33 14.86
CA ARG A 124 2.16 15.46 15.64
C ARG A 124 1.55 14.12 16.05
N ARG A 125 0.30 14.10 16.52
CA ARG A 125 -0.37 12.87 17.01
C ARG A 125 -0.78 11.97 15.85
N VAL A 126 -1.32 12.56 14.78
CA VAL A 126 -1.63 11.83 13.54
C VAL A 126 -0.37 11.22 12.93
N GLU A 127 0.74 11.97 12.89
CA GLU A 127 2.04 11.49 12.42
C GLU A 127 2.54 10.29 13.24
N ARG A 128 2.44 10.34 14.57
CA ARG A 128 2.81 9.21 15.45
C ARG A 128 1.97 7.96 15.19
N ILE A 129 0.65 8.12 15.02
CA ILE A 129 -0.24 7.00 14.71
C ILE A 129 0.14 6.41 13.35
N LEU A 130 0.39 7.25 12.34
CA LEU A 130 0.80 6.79 11.02
C LEU A 130 2.13 6.04 11.06
N LEU A 131 3.13 6.55 11.77
CA LEU A 131 4.42 5.89 11.98
C LEU A 131 4.29 4.56 12.69
N TYR A 132 3.45 4.49 13.73
CA TYR A 132 3.12 3.21 14.38
C TYR A 132 2.54 2.22 13.36
N CYS A 133 1.58 2.65 12.54
CA CYS A 133 0.98 1.81 11.51
C CYS A 133 2.01 1.37 10.48
N LEU A 134 2.94 2.25 10.08
CA LEU A 134 4.02 1.94 9.14
C LEU A 134 4.97 0.89 9.70
N CYS A 135 5.38 1.00 10.96
CA CYS A 135 6.23 0.01 11.62
C CYS A 135 5.56 -1.38 11.71
N TRP A 136 4.25 -1.43 11.94
CA TRP A 136 3.52 -2.70 12.10
C TRP A 136 3.00 -3.31 10.80
N SER A 137 2.92 -2.53 9.72
CA SER A 137 2.56 -3.02 8.38
C SER A 137 3.83 -3.34 7.57
N VAL A 138 4.54 -2.31 7.15
CA VAL A 138 5.74 -2.38 6.33
C VAL A 138 6.90 -3.00 7.11
N GLY A 139 7.14 -2.54 8.34
CA GLY A 139 8.18 -3.09 9.22
C GLY A 139 7.83 -4.47 9.79
N GLY A 140 6.57 -4.91 9.68
CA GLY A 140 6.11 -6.20 10.20
C GLY A 140 6.77 -7.40 9.53
N LEU A 141 7.19 -7.24 8.27
CA LEU A 141 7.89 -8.27 7.48
C LEU A 141 9.39 -8.38 7.78
N LEU A 142 9.92 -7.52 8.64
CA LEU A 142 11.33 -7.45 8.94
C LEU A 142 11.65 -8.24 10.22
N GLU A 143 12.80 -8.90 10.22
CA GLU A 143 13.40 -9.47 11.43
C GLU A 143 14.01 -8.38 12.33
N GLN A 144 14.30 -8.73 13.58
CA GLN A 144 14.73 -7.78 14.62
C GLN A 144 15.88 -6.86 14.18
N GLU A 145 16.93 -7.39 13.57
CA GLU A 145 18.08 -6.61 13.11
C GLU A 145 17.70 -5.58 12.03
N MET A 146 16.80 -5.97 11.12
CA MET A 146 16.34 -5.12 10.02
C MET A 146 15.34 -4.07 10.51
N ARG A 147 14.55 -4.38 11.56
CA ARG A 147 13.69 -3.40 12.23
C ARG A 147 14.49 -2.25 12.84
N ILE A 148 15.66 -2.53 13.43
CA ILE A 148 16.54 -1.49 13.97
C ILE A 148 17.05 -0.56 12.85
N LYS A 149 17.43 -1.12 11.70
CA LYS A 149 17.84 -0.31 10.54
C LYS A 149 16.67 0.54 10.02
N PHE A 150 15.48 -0.04 9.95
CA PHE A 150 14.28 0.64 9.49
C PHE A 150 13.86 1.78 10.43
N ASP A 151 13.89 1.56 11.75
CA ASP A 151 13.69 2.62 12.76
C ASP A 151 14.71 3.76 12.58
N GLY A 152 16.00 3.41 12.43
CA GLY A 152 17.05 4.39 12.15
C GLY A 152 16.76 5.23 10.90
N TYR A 153 16.33 4.59 9.82
CA TYR A 153 15.91 5.27 8.58
C TYR A 153 14.71 6.19 8.80
N LEU A 154 13.64 5.72 9.44
CA LEU A 154 12.45 6.52 9.71
C LEU A 154 12.78 7.76 10.56
N ARG A 155 13.69 7.64 11.53
CA ARG A 155 14.18 8.76 12.35
C ARG A 155 14.90 9.84 11.54
N THR A 156 15.57 9.48 10.44
CA THR A 156 16.18 10.48 9.55
C THR A 156 15.16 11.35 8.81
N LEU A 157 13.95 10.81 8.57
CA LEU A 157 12.85 11.51 7.93
C LEU A 157 12.04 12.33 8.94
N ASP A 158 12.02 11.90 10.20
CA ASP A 158 11.30 12.55 11.28
C ASP A 158 12.03 13.77 11.85
N LYS A 159 11.84 14.91 11.18
CA LYS A 159 12.32 16.22 11.66
C LYS A 159 11.62 16.71 12.94
N SER A 160 10.54 16.07 13.37
CA SER A 160 9.65 16.54 14.45
C SER A 160 9.96 15.89 15.81
N GLY A 161 10.85 14.89 15.88
CA GLY A 161 11.17 14.16 17.11
C GLY A 161 9.94 13.44 17.68
N ASN A 162 9.22 12.75 16.80
CA ASN A 162 8.01 12.01 17.08
C ASN A 162 8.24 10.54 17.41
N MET A 163 9.33 9.96 16.91
CA MET A 163 9.84 8.62 17.26
C MET A 163 10.92 8.64 18.34
#